data_AF-A0A6H5KCX4-F1
#
_entry.id   AF-A0A6H5KCX4-F1
#
_cell.length_a   1.000
_cell.length_b   1.000
_cell.length_c   1.000
_cell.angle_alpha   90.00
_cell.angle_beta   90.00
_cell.angle_gamma   90.00
#
_symmetry.space_group_name_H-M   'P 1'
#
loop_
_entity.id
_entity.type
_entity.pdbx_description
1 polymer ?
#
loop_
_entity_poly.entity_id
_entity_poly.type
_entity_poly.pdbx_seq_one_letter_code
_entity_poly.pdbx_strand_id
1 'polypeptide(L)'
;MQDDLDTLRQYVHDRVGRHSQAREAKILEMFKAAKLTDFVFMKSKKYSDDTIRSLKVLPFVKSKMVKGLLKEKEDYYMAASDTDIEYGHMAFWKDNEKRLPTWHALVLDVALLQPSSAFMERVFSILPCCFNERQEHVYSDRICASALLKYNRGRAQNSSSAEKTGSAEDANSGGGSDQGDGSDEESD
;
A
#
# COMPACT_ATOMS: atom_id res chain seq x y z
N MET A 1 31.98 11.65 -18.61
CA MET A 1 30.86 11.14 -19.44
C MET A 1 30.68 9.63 -19.35
N GLN A 2 31.70 8.79 -19.64
CA GLN A 2 31.56 7.33 -19.47
C GLN A 2 31.52 6.93 -17.97
N ASP A 3 32.38 7.53 -17.14
CA ASP A 3 32.41 7.28 -15.69
C ASP A 3 31.13 7.72 -14.96
N ASP A 4 30.47 8.78 -15.44
CA ASP A 4 29.20 9.26 -14.87
C ASP A 4 28.05 8.28 -15.13
N LEU A 5 28.05 7.63 -16.30
CA LEU A 5 27.07 6.62 -16.69
C LEU A 5 27.24 5.32 -15.90
N ASP A 6 28.47 4.90 -15.66
CA ASP A 6 28.75 3.71 -14.85
C ASP A 6 28.44 3.95 -13.37
N THR A 7 28.70 5.16 -12.87
CA THR A 7 28.30 5.58 -11.52
C THR A 7 26.77 5.61 -11.37
N LEU A 8 26.05 6.10 -12.38
CA LEU A 8 24.58 6.12 -12.38
C LEU A 8 23.99 4.71 -12.46
N ARG A 9 24.57 3.82 -13.27
CA ARG A 9 24.17 2.41 -13.36
C ARG A 9 24.41 1.67 -12.05
N GLN A 10 25.57 1.88 -11.43
CA GLN A 10 25.88 1.32 -10.12
C GLN A 10 24.89 1.82 -9.07
N TYR A 11 24.59 3.13 -9.06
CA TYR A 11 23.63 3.73 -8.14
C TYR A 11 22.21 3.21 -8.34
N VAL A 12 21.73 3.10 -9.59
CA VAL A 12 20.41 2.56 -9.93
C VAL A 12 20.32 1.09 -9.55
N HIS A 13 21.33 0.28 -9.86
CA HIS A 13 21.37 -1.13 -9.46
C HIS A 13 21.37 -1.28 -7.94
N ASP A 14 22.14 -0.45 -7.23
CA ASP A 14 22.30 -0.56 -5.79
C ASP A 14 21.08 0.03 -5.03
N ARG A 15 20.41 1.08 -5.52
CA ARG A 15 19.15 1.56 -4.92
C ARG A 15 17.95 0.75 -5.36
N VAL A 16 17.71 0.61 -6.66
CA VAL A 16 16.54 -0.06 -7.20
C VAL A 16 16.61 -1.56 -6.94
N GLY A 17 17.80 -2.17 -7.10
CA GLY A 17 18.01 -3.58 -6.79
C GLY A 17 17.81 -3.90 -5.31
N ARG A 18 18.39 -3.12 -4.38
CA ARG A 18 18.18 -3.35 -2.93
C ARG A 18 16.74 -3.08 -2.50
N HIS A 19 16.08 -2.05 -3.04
CA HIS A 19 14.66 -1.79 -2.74
C HIS A 19 13.73 -2.85 -3.35
N SER A 20 14.02 -3.35 -4.55
CA SER A 20 13.27 -4.44 -5.18
C SER A 20 13.43 -5.73 -4.38
N GLN A 21 14.67 -6.11 -4.07
CA GLN A 21 14.96 -7.32 -3.29
C GLN A 21 14.37 -7.25 -1.87
N ALA A 22 14.44 -6.10 -1.19
CA ALA A 22 13.83 -5.95 0.13
C ALA A 22 12.30 -6.03 0.08
N ARG A 23 11.68 -5.48 -0.98
CA ARG A 23 10.23 -5.57 -1.20
C ARG A 23 9.80 -7.00 -1.53
N GLU A 24 10.54 -7.69 -2.39
CA GLU A 24 10.31 -9.09 -2.75
C GLU A 24 10.47 -10.01 -1.54
N ALA A 25 11.53 -9.84 -0.75
CA ALA A 25 11.76 -10.59 0.48
C ALA A 25 10.60 -10.40 1.46
N LYS A 26 10.11 -9.17 1.62
CA LYS A 26 8.98 -8.85 2.49
C LYS A 26 7.68 -9.48 1.99
N ILE A 27 7.42 -9.47 0.68
CA ILE A 27 6.26 -10.13 0.07
C ILE A 27 6.33 -11.64 0.32
N LEU A 28 7.49 -12.26 0.08
CA LEU A 28 7.70 -13.68 0.33
C LEU A 28 7.49 -14.04 1.81
N GLU A 29 7.92 -13.18 2.72
CA GLU A 29 7.68 -13.36 4.15
C GLU A 29 6.19 -13.28 4.50
N MET A 30 5.45 -12.32 3.93
CA MET A 30 3.98 -12.25 4.06
C MET A 30 3.29 -13.52 3.54
N PHE A 31 3.74 -14.06 2.41
CA PHE A 31 3.20 -15.33 1.88
C PHE A 31 3.50 -16.52 2.77
N LYS A 32 4.74 -16.62 3.28
CA LYS A 32 5.13 -17.69 4.23
C LYS A 32 4.27 -17.62 5.49
N ALA A 33 4.00 -16.41 5.97
CA ALA A 33 3.14 -16.19 7.12
C ALA A 33 1.66 -16.49 6.80
N ALA A 34 1.15 -16.08 5.64
CA ALA A 34 -0.20 -16.37 5.18
C ALA A 34 -0.46 -17.87 5.05
N LYS A 35 0.56 -18.67 4.74
CA LYS A 35 0.44 -20.14 4.70
C LYS A 35 -0.01 -20.75 6.03
N LEU A 36 0.14 -20.04 7.15
CA LEU A 36 -0.34 -20.48 8.46
C LEU A 36 -1.87 -20.49 8.57
N THR A 37 -2.59 -19.85 7.64
CA THR A 37 -4.06 -19.90 7.55
C THR A 37 -4.56 -21.10 6.73
N ASP A 38 -3.65 -21.94 6.24
CA ASP A 38 -4.00 -23.18 5.54
C ASP A 38 -4.07 -24.35 6.54
N PHE A 39 -5.29 -24.87 6.75
CA PHE A 39 -5.52 -25.97 7.69
C PHE A 39 -4.83 -27.28 7.24
N VAL A 40 -4.62 -27.47 5.94
CA VAL A 40 -3.87 -28.62 5.41
C VAL A 40 -2.40 -28.53 5.83
N PHE A 41 -1.83 -27.32 5.75
CA PHE A 41 -0.47 -27.08 6.19
C PHE A 41 -0.34 -27.21 7.72
N MET A 42 -1.34 -26.75 8.47
CA MET A 42 -1.45 -26.90 9.93
C MET A 42 -1.48 -28.37 10.38
N LYS A 43 -2.20 -29.24 9.65
CA LYS A 43 -2.26 -30.68 9.89
C LYS A 43 -0.88 -31.35 9.72
N SER A 44 -0.10 -30.89 8.74
CA SER A 44 1.22 -31.47 8.41
C SER A 44 2.35 -31.03 9.35
N LYS A 45 2.24 -29.85 9.98
CA LYS A 45 3.29 -29.27 10.83
C LYS A 45 2.67 -28.57 12.04
N LYS A 46 3.04 -29.04 13.25
CA LYS A 46 2.81 -28.27 14.48
C LYS A 46 3.66 -27.00 14.46
N TYR A 47 3.04 -25.86 14.68
CA TYR A 47 3.66 -24.54 14.72
C TYR A 47 4.09 -24.19 16.14
N SER A 48 5.27 -23.59 16.24
CA SER A 48 5.70 -22.91 17.45
C SER A 48 4.91 -21.62 17.64
N ASP A 49 4.80 -21.16 18.88
CA ASP A 49 4.27 -19.83 19.20
C ASP A 49 5.04 -18.73 18.47
N ASP A 50 6.34 -18.94 18.23
CA ASP A 50 7.18 -18.01 17.45
C ASP A 50 6.76 -17.95 15.99
N THR A 51 6.33 -19.08 15.42
CA THR A 51 5.80 -19.12 14.07
C THR A 51 4.49 -18.33 13.98
N ILE A 52 3.61 -18.43 14.96
CA ILE A 52 2.37 -17.62 15.01
C ILE A 52 2.71 -16.13 15.19
N ARG A 53 3.73 -15.80 15.98
CA ARG A 53 4.19 -14.41 16.13
C ARG A 53 4.75 -13.83 14.83
N SER A 54 5.24 -14.65 13.90
CA SER A 54 5.70 -14.19 12.58
C SER A 54 4.59 -13.58 11.72
N LEU A 55 3.31 -13.86 12.01
CA LEU A 55 2.16 -13.23 11.34
C LEU A 55 2.15 -11.70 11.45
N LYS A 56 2.92 -11.10 12.38
CA LYS A 56 3.11 -9.65 12.47
C LYS A 56 3.71 -9.01 11.22
N VAL A 57 4.30 -9.78 10.31
CA VAL A 57 4.73 -9.27 9.00
C VAL A 57 3.55 -8.73 8.18
N LEU A 58 2.34 -9.23 8.43
CA LEU A 58 1.12 -8.79 7.78
C LEU A 58 0.65 -7.45 8.38
N PRO A 59 0.36 -6.42 7.56
CA PRO A 59 0.13 -5.07 8.05
C PRO A 59 -1.12 -4.89 8.93
N PHE A 60 -2.07 -5.81 8.87
CA PHE A 60 -3.32 -5.81 9.65
C PHE A 60 -3.23 -6.63 10.94
N VAL A 61 -2.18 -7.45 11.11
CA VAL A 61 -2.02 -8.30 12.29
C VAL A 61 -1.45 -7.49 13.45
N LYS A 62 -2.34 -7.13 14.38
CA LYS A 62 -2.00 -6.37 15.60
C LYS A 62 -1.63 -7.31 16.75
N SER A 63 -0.89 -6.81 17.73
CA SER A 63 -0.51 -7.58 18.95
C SER A 63 -1.70 -8.19 19.69
N LYS A 64 -2.87 -7.54 19.68
CA LYS A 64 -4.12 -8.10 20.24
C LYS A 64 -4.59 -9.36 19.51
N MET A 65 -4.46 -9.37 18.19
CA MET A 65 -4.86 -10.50 17.33
C MET A 65 -3.92 -11.68 17.58
N VAL A 66 -2.60 -11.43 17.66
CA VAL A 66 -1.61 -12.49 17.99
C VAL A 66 -1.93 -13.18 19.31
N LYS A 67 -2.38 -12.44 20.35
CA LYS A 67 -2.80 -13.06 21.62
C LYS A 67 -4.03 -13.97 21.44
N GLY A 68 -5.00 -13.56 20.63
CA GLY A 68 -6.16 -14.39 20.29
C GLY A 68 -5.79 -15.65 19.50
N LEU A 69 -4.91 -15.51 18.51
CA LEU A 69 -4.42 -16.63 17.69
C LEU A 69 -3.67 -17.67 18.54
N LEU A 70 -2.85 -17.23 19.49
CA LEU A 70 -2.15 -18.11 20.44
C LEU A 70 -3.11 -18.82 21.39
N LYS A 71 -4.20 -18.16 21.81
CA LYS A 71 -5.23 -18.77 22.66
C LYS A 71 -6.02 -19.85 21.91
N GLU A 72 -6.34 -19.59 20.65
CA GLU A 72 -7.12 -20.50 19.78
C GLU A 72 -6.26 -21.58 19.11
N LYS A 73 -4.94 -21.59 19.36
CA LYS A 73 -3.97 -22.47 18.70
C LYS A 73 -4.34 -23.95 18.81
N GLU A 74 -4.59 -24.43 20.02
CA GLU A 74 -4.87 -25.86 20.26
C GLU A 74 -6.22 -26.28 19.66
N ASP A 75 -7.21 -25.40 19.72
CA ASP A 75 -8.51 -25.64 19.08
C ASP A 75 -8.39 -25.71 17.56
N TYR A 76 -7.52 -24.89 16.97
CA TYR A 76 -7.27 -24.93 15.54
C TYR A 76 -6.55 -26.23 15.15
N TYR A 77 -5.61 -26.74 15.96
CA TYR A 77 -4.99 -28.05 15.70
C TYR A 77 -6.00 -29.19 15.71
N MET A 78 -6.88 -29.20 16.71
CA MET A 78 -7.93 -30.21 16.81
C MET A 78 -8.85 -30.14 15.59
N ALA A 79 -9.38 -28.96 15.25
CA ALA A 79 -10.24 -28.76 14.09
C ALA A 79 -9.57 -29.18 12.77
N ALA A 80 -8.30 -28.81 12.57
CA ALA A 80 -7.56 -29.15 11.36
C ALA A 80 -7.22 -30.64 11.26
N SER A 81 -7.01 -31.32 12.39
CA SER A 81 -6.71 -32.76 12.42
C SER A 81 -7.92 -33.61 12.01
N ASP A 82 -9.11 -33.18 12.45
CA ASP A 82 -10.39 -33.85 12.20
C ASP A 82 -10.96 -33.57 10.80
N THR A 83 -10.38 -32.62 10.06
CA THR A 83 -10.85 -32.22 8.74
C THR A 83 -10.09 -32.96 7.63
N ASP A 84 -10.82 -33.38 6.59
CA ASP A 84 -10.24 -33.97 5.39
C ASP A 84 -9.48 -32.93 4.56
N ILE A 85 -8.40 -33.35 3.91
CA ILE A 85 -7.52 -32.48 3.11
C ILE A 85 -8.26 -31.94 1.88
N GLU A 86 -9.21 -32.72 1.34
CA GLU A 86 -10.04 -32.31 0.20
C GLU A 86 -11.18 -31.35 0.57
N TYR A 87 -11.36 -31.08 1.86
CA TYR A 87 -12.40 -30.19 2.33
C TYR A 87 -12.10 -28.73 1.92
N GLY A 88 -13.12 -28.02 1.42
CA GLY A 88 -12.94 -26.67 0.91
C GLY A 88 -12.42 -25.70 1.98
N HIS A 89 -11.31 -25.01 1.73
CA HIS A 89 -10.68 -24.07 2.69
C HIS A 89 -11.66 -23.06 3.28
N MET A 90 -12.45 -22.39 2.45
CA MET A 90 -13.40 -21.38 2.94
C MET A 90 -14.59 -22.02 3.67
N ALA A 91 -14.99 -23.25 3.31
CA ALA A 91 -16.02 -23.99 4.04
C ALA A 91 -15.52 -24.34 5.44
N PHE A 92 -14.26 -24.76 5.59
CA PHE A 92 -13.64 -25.07 6.89
C PHE A 92 -13.72 -23.86 7.82
N TRP A 93 -13.31 -22.70 7.31
CA TRP A 93 -13.28 -21.48 8.10
C TRP A 93 -14.67 -20.97 8.48
N LYS A 94 -15.65 -21.15 7.59
CA LYS A 94 -17.06 -20.80 7.86
C LYS A 94 -17.66 -21.69 8.95
N ASP A 95 -17.42 -22.99 8.90
CA ASP A 95 -17.96 -23.94 9.88
C ASP A 95 -17.29 -23.80 11.25
N ASN A 96 -16.03 -23.34 11.28
CA ASN A 96 -15.27 -23.11 12.50
C ASN A 96 -15.32 -21.66 13.01
N GLU A 97 -16.12 -20.77 12.42
CA GLU A 97 -16.18 -19.34 12.78
C GLU A 97 -16.41 -19.12 14.28
N LYS A 98 -17.35 -19.87 14.87
CA LYS A 98 -17.67 -19.76 16.31
C LYS A 98 -16.58 -20.28 17.23
N ARG A 99 -15.82 -21.29 16.76
CA ARG A 99 -14.76 -21.95 17.53
C ARG A 99 -13.44 -21.19 17.43
N LEU A 100 -13.17 -20.62 16.26
CA LEU A 100 -11.90 -19.97 15.90
C LEU A 100 -12.15 -18.54 15.37
N PRO A 101 -12.75 -17.64 16.17
CA PRO A 101 -13.14 -16.32 15.68
C PRO A 101 -11.95 -15.46 15.28
N THR A 102 -10.81 -15.56 15.98
CA THR A 102 -9.62 -14.76 15.65
C THR A 102 -8.94 -15.28 14.39
N TRP A 103 -8.83 -16.61 14.21
CA TRP A 103 -8.29 -17.19 12.99
C TRP A 103 -9.20 -16.96 11.78
N HIS A 104 -10.52 -17.07 11.95
CA HIS A 104 -11.48 -16.77 10.88
C HIS A 104 -11.33 -15.32 10.38
N ALA A 105 -11.27 -14.34 11.29
CA ALA A 105 -11.04 -12.95 10.92
C ALA A 105 -9.71 -12.75 10.18
N LEU A 106 -8.63 -13.40 10.65
CA LEU A 106 -7.33 -13.37 9.99
C LEU A 106 -7.40 -13.93 8.56
N VAL A 107 -8.10 -15.04 8.35
CA VAL A 107 -8.25 -15.68 7.04
C VAL A 107 -8.97 -14.76 6.06
N LEU A 108 -10.03 -14.08 6.50
CA LEU A 108 -10.74 -13.12 5.67
C LEU A 108 -9.80 -11.97 5.24
N ASP A 109 -9.01 -11.43 6.18
CA ASP A 109 -8.04 -10.38 5.87
C ASP A 109 -6.93 -10.89 4.93
N VAL A 110 -6.47 -12.14 5.10
CA VAL A 110 -5.46 -12.78 4.23
C VAL A 110 -6.02 -13.08 2.85
N ALA A 111 -7.29 -13.47 2.72
CA ALA A 111 -7.95 -13.68 1.44
C ALA A 111 -8.04 -12.38 0.62
N LEU A 112 -8.15 -11.24 1.31
CA LEU A 112 -8.10 -9.91 0.69
C LEU A 112 -6.67 -9.47 0.30
N LEU A 113 -5.63 -10.18 0.76
CA LEU A 113 -4.24 -9.84 0.47
C LEU A 113 -3.80 -10.16 -0.96
N GLN A 114 -4.72 -10.57 -1.83
CA GLN A 114 -4.41 -11.23 -3.08
C GLN A 114 -3.30 -10.49 -3.87
N PRO A 115 -2.11 -11.09 -4.00
CA PRO A 115 -0.91 -10.43 -4.51
C PRO A 115 -0.83 -10.43 -6.04
N SER A 116 -1.92 -10.76 -6.72
CA SER A 116 -1.94 -10.93 -8.17
C SER A 116 -2.67 -9.77 -8.83
N SER A 117 -1.93 -8.94 -9.59
CA SER A 117 -2.53 -8.01 -10.54
C SER A 117 -3.47 -8.76 -11.49
N ALA A 118 -3.14 -10.00 -11.89
CA ALA A 118 -3.98 -10.83 -12.75
C ALA A 118 -5.31 -11.27 -12.09
N PHE A 119 -5.39 -11.34 -10.76
CA PHE A 119 -6.68 -11.56 -10.08
C PHE A 119 -7.49 -10.28 -9.99
N MET A 120 -6.86 -9.14 -9.69
CA MET A 120 -7.53 -7.84 -9.78
C MET A 120 -8.02 -7.60 -11.21
N GLU A 121 -7.24 -7.88 -12.24
CA GLU A 121 -7.64 -7.85 -13.65
C GLU A 121 -8.79 -8.80 -13.93
N ARG A 122 -8.79 -10.02 -13.36
CA ARG A 122 -9.91 -10.97 -13.49
C ARG A 122 -11.17 -10.48 -12.78
N VAL A 123 -11.05 -9.86 -11.60
CA VAL A 123 -12.16 -9.22 -10.89
C VAL A 123 -12.67 -8.02 -11.69
N PHE A 124 -11.78 -7.18 -12.21
CA PHE A 124 -12.13 -6.05 -13.08
C PHE A 124 -12.70 -6.50 -14.43
N SER A 125 -12.34 -7.67 -14.97
CA SER A 125 -12.94 -8.22 -16.19
C SER A 125 -14.32 -8.82 -15.94
N ILE A 126 -14.60 -9.27 -14.72
CA ILE A 126 -15.91 -9.80 -14.31
C ILE A 126 -16.85 -8.67 -13.87
N LEU A 127 -16.32 -7.54 -13.40
CA LEU A 127 -17.10 -6.38 -12.96
C LEU A 127 -18.12 -5.89 -14.01
N PRO A 128 -17.78 -5.75 -15.31
CA PRO A 128 -18.72 -5.37 -16.36
C PRO A 128 -19.87 -6.38 -16.54
N CYS A 129 -19.64 -7.67 -16.20
CA CYS A 129 -20.69 -8.69 -16.24
C CYS A 129 -21.65 -8.61 -15.04
N CYS A 130 -21.27 -7.91 -13.96
CA CYS A 130 -22.06 -7.80 -12.74
C CYS A 130 -22.83 -6.48 -12.61
N PHE A 131 -22.55 -5.49 -13.45
CA PHE A 131 -23.15 -4.15 -13.40
C PHE A 131 -23.82 -3.79 -14.73
N ASN A 132 -24.92 -3.03 -14.69
CA ASN A 132 -25.55 -2.51 -15.90
C ASN A 132 -24.67 -1.39 -16.52
N GLU A 133 -24.72 -1.19 -17.84
CA GLU A 133 -23.95 -0.16 -18.59
C GLU A 133 -23.90 1.22 -17.90
N ARG A 134 -25.03 1.65 -17.34
CA ARG A 134 -25.13 2.94 -16.63
C ARG A 134 -24.33 2.99 -15.33
N GLN A 135 -24.18 1.87 -14.64
CA GLN A 135 -23.40 1.77 -13.40
C GLN A 135 -21.90 1.71 -13.68
N GLU A 136 -21.50 1.10 -14.81
CA GLU A 136 -20.11 1.08 -15.27
C GLU A 136 -19.58 2.49 -15.57
N HIS A 137 -20.37 3.32 -16.27
CA HIS A 137 -20.01 4.72 -16.53
C HIS A 137 -19.83 5.55 -15.26
N VAL A 138 -20.74 5.39 -14.28
CA VAL A 138 -20.64 6.11 -12.99
C VAL A 138 -19.42 5.68 -12.19
N TYR A 139 -19.02 4.41 -12.26
CA TYR A 139 -17.80 3.93 -11.61
C TYR A 139 -16.54 4.47 -12.29
N SER A 140 -16.49 4.44 -13.62
CA SER A 140 -15.39 5.00 -14.41
C SER A 140 -15.21 6.50 -14.11
N ASP A 141 -16.31 7.27 -14.11
CA ASP A 141 -16.31 8.70 -13.77
C ASP A 141 -15.85 8.94 -12.33
N ARG A 142 -16.26 8.11 -11.36
CA ARG A 142 -15.79 8.22 -9.98
C ARG A 142 -14.29 7.96 -9.86
N ILE A 143 -13.74 7.00 -10.60
CA ILE A 143 -12.31 6.71 -10.59
C ILE A 143 -11.54 7.89 -11.17
N CYS A 144 -11.92 8.36 -12.35
CA CYS A 144 -11.31 9.53 -13.00
C CYS A 144 -11.41 10.79 -12.14
N ALA A 145 -12.58 11.08 -11.57
CA ALA A 145 -12.78 12.22 -10.67
C ALA A 145 -11.90 12.10 -9.42
N SER A 146 -11.79 10.91 -8.82
CA SER A 146 -10.93 10.70 -7.65
C SER A 146 -9.45 10.87 -7.97
N ALA A 147 -9.02 10.47 -9.17
CA ALA A 147 -7.65 10.65 -9.65
C ALA A 147 -7.33 12.13 -9.90
N LEU A 148 -8.23 12.85 -10.57
CA LEU A 148 -8.15 14.30 -10.77
C LEU A 148 -8.12 15.06 -9.43
N LEU A 149 -8.96 14.69 -8.47
CA LEU A 149 -8.97 15.30 -7.13
C LEU A 149 -7.65 15.07 -6.39
N LYS A 150 -7.05 13.88 -6.50
CA LYS A 150 -5.74 13.57 -5.91
C LYS A 150 -4.61 14.34 -6.61
N TYR A 151 -4.64 14.39 -7.94
CA TYR A 151 -3.68 15.15 -8.74
C TYR A 151 -3.72 16.64 -8.41
N ASN A 152 -4.93 17.22 -8.35
CA ASN A 152 -5.13 18.63 -8.03
C ASN A 152 -4.74 18.95 -6.57
N ARG A 153 -5.01 18.05 -5.60
CA ARG A 153 -4.52 18.20 -4.23
C ARG A 153 -3.00 18.19 -4.15
N GLY A 154 -2.34 17.29 -4.88
CA GLY A 154 -0.87 17.25 -4.95
C GLY A 154 -0.29 18.51 -5.58
N ARG A 155 -0.92 19.04 -6.63
CA ARG A 155 -0.52 20.31 -7.27
C ARG A 155 -0.75 21.53 -6.37
N ALA A 156 -1.83 21.57 -5.59
CA ALA A 156 -2.09 22.63 -4.61
C ALA A 156 -1.07 22.64 -3.46
N GLN A 157 -0.62 21.46 -3.02
CA GLN A 157 0.43 21.33 -1.99
C GLN A 157 1.83 21.70 -2.52
N ASN A 158 2.08 21.45 -3.81
CA ASN A 158 3.34 21.82 -4.45
C ASN A 158 3.41 23.31 -4.81
N SER A 159 2.28 23.97 -5.08
CA SER A 159 2.23 25.42 -5.33
C SER A 159 2.34 26.25 -4.05
N SER A 160 1.77 25.80 -2.93
CA SER A 160 2.00 26.46 -1.63
C SER A 160 3.45 26.32 -1.10
N SER A 161 4.22 25.38 -1.67
CA SER A 161 5.65 25.22 -1.39
C SER A 161 6.54 26.07 -2.32
N ALA A 162 6.03 26.49 -3.48
CA ALA A 162 6.76 27.29 -4.47
C ALA A 162 6.60 28.81 -4.24
N GLU A 163 5.51 29.27 -3.63
CA GLU A 163 5.34 30.70 -3.28
C GLU A 163 6.24 31.15 -2.11
N LYS A 164 6.89 30.23 -1.39
CA LYS A 164 7.79 30.57 -0.27
C LYS A 164 9.24 30.86 -0.69
N THR A 165 9.57 30.72 -1.99
CA THR A 165 10.94 30.90 -2.52
C THR A 165 11.07 32.00 -3.58
N GLY A 166 10.08 32.90 -3.70
CA GLY A 166 10.03 33.94 -4.74
C GLY A 166 10.07 35.40 -4.26
N SER A 167 10.63 35.69 -3.08
CA SER A 167 10.76 37.09 -2.60
C SER A 167 12.10 37.32 -1.91
N ALA A 168 13.19 37.28 -2.69
CA ALA A 168 14.48 37.81 -2.25
C ALA A 168 15.41 38.00 -3.47
N GLU A 169 15.06 38.89 -4.40
CA GLU A 169 16.03 39.43 -5.36
C GLU A 169 15.41 40.70 -5.94
N ASP A 170 15.71 41.83 -5.30
CA ASP A 170 15.80 43.16 -5.94
C ASP A 170 16.29 44.17 -4.89
N ALA A 171 17.57 44.05 -4.54
CA ALA A 171 18.32 45.13 -3.91
C ALA A 171 19.80 44.92 -4.22
N ASN A 172 20.36 45.69 -5.16
CA ASN A 172 21.51 46.57 -4.92
C ASN A 172 22.24 46.95 -6.22
N SER A 173 22.81 48.17 -6.19
CA SER A 173 23.78 48.79 -7.10
C SER A 173 23.18 49.37 -8.38
N GLY A 174 23.30 50.66 -8.72
CA GLY A 174 24.17 51.76 -8.29
C GLY A 174 24.03 52.84 -9.39
N GLY A 175 23.74 54.10 -9.08
CA GLY A 175 24.76 55.13 -8.89
C GLY A 175 25.12 55.82 -10.22
N GLY A 176 24.61 57.04 -10.45
CA GLY A 176 24.97 57.87 -11.61
C GLY A 176 24.11 59.13 -11.73
N SER A 177 24.57 60.20 -11.10
CA SER A 177 24.14 61.61 -11.20
C SER A 177 24.20 62.19 -12.62
N ASP A 178 23.31 63.12 -12.99
CA ASP A 178 23.61 64.58 -13.00
C ASP A 178 22.49 65.42 -13.70
N GLN A 179 22.13 66.52 -13.04
CA GLN A 179 21.64 67.86 -13.47
C GLN A 179 20.50 68.13 -14.49
N GLY A 180 19.67 69.13 -14.10
CA GLY A 180 18.99 70.10 -14.97
C GLY A 180 17.47 70.16 -14.74
N ASP A 181 16.96 70.92 -13.77
CA ASP A 181 16.65 72.37 -13.82
C ASP A 181 15.29 72.70 -14.49
N GLY A 182 14.50 73.55 -13.82
CA GLY A 182 13.37 74.29 -14.41
C GLY A 182 11.96 73.96 -13.90
N SER A 183 11.52 74.69 -12.88
CA SER A 183 10.27 75.52 -12.80
C SER A 183 9.00 75.07 -13.56
N ASP A 184 7.75 75.23 -13.11
CA ASP A 184 7.07 76.08 -12.12
C ASP A 184 5.61 75.56 -11.98
N GLU A 185 4.95 75.87 -10.84
CA GLU A 185 3.53 76.30 -10.69
C GLU A 185 2.39 75.40 -11.25
N GLU A 186 1.19 75.23 -10.69
CA GLU A 186 0.33 75.88 -9.70
C GLU A 186 -0.86 74.88 -9.50
N SER A 187 -1.29 74.61 -8.26
CA SER A 187 -2.59 75.03 -7.69
C SER A 187 -3.85 74.23 -8.07
N ASP A 188 -4.48 73.72 -7.01
CA ASP A 188 -5.89 73.32 -6.79
C ASP A 188 -6.55 72.21 -7.63
#